data_AF-A0A933QJV2-F1
#
_entry.id   AF-A0A933QJV2-F1
#
_cell.length_a   1.000
_cell.length_b   1.000
_cell.length_c   1.000
_cell.angle_alpha   90.00
_cell.angle_beta   90.00
_cell.angle_gamma   90.00
#
_symmetry.space_group_name_H-M   'P 1'
#
loop_
_entity.id
_entity.type
_entity.pdbx_description
1 polymer ?
#
loop_
_entity_poly.entity_id
_entity_poly.type
_entity_poly.pdbx_seq_one_letter_code
_entity_poly.pdbx_strand_id
1 'polypeptide(L)'
;MIDLMQMKILKISLVFLIFLFIISSQIVYAKKRFPLKGRAVGGGAGAIISPRLRSDRLALIVNFSGLSKTNSVSYTLSYNTNGIPQGVVGTITPTSDTTQRELLFGTCSAGVCRYHTNLTNMKFVVTSNLKGGKRAIKSFRVKP
;
A
#
# COMPACT_ATOMS: atom_id res chain seq x y z
N MET A 1 66.97 -14.10 -31.18
CA MET A 1 66.98 -13.20 -30.00
C MET A 1 65.73 -12.34 -30.12
N ILE A 2 64.61 -12.79 -29.55
CA ILE A 2 63.33 -12.05 -29.63
C ILE A 2 63.41 -10.95 -28.58
N ASP A 3 63.48 -9.70 -29.05
CA ASP A 3 63.82 -8.55 -28.23
C ASP A 3 62.89 -8.37 -27.03
N LEU A 4 63.49 -7.98 -25.91
CA LEU A 4 62.87 -7.69 -24.62
C LEU A 4 61.64 -6.73 -24.73
N MET A 5 61.59 -5.93 -25.79
CA MET A 5 60.50 -5.00 -26.09
C MET A 5 59.23 -5.70 -26.59
N GLN A 6 59.35 -6.76 -27.40
CA GLN A 6 58.20 -7.53 -27.90
C GLN A 6 57.50 -8.30 -26.78
N MET A 7 58.28 -8.80 -25.82
CA MET A 7 57.74 -9.53 -24.67
C MET A 7 56.98 -8.64 -23.68
N LYS A 8 57.33 -7.34 -23.59
CA LYS A 8 56.58 -6.36 -22.78
C LYS A 8 55.24 -5.99 -23.41
N ILE A 9 55.22 -5.78 -24.73
CA ILE A 9 54.00 -5.47 -25.47
C ILE A 9 53.01 -6.65 -25.41
N LEU A 10 53.51 -7.89 -25.54
CA LEU A 10 52.68 -9.09 -25.43
C LEU A 10 52.03 -9.24 -24.05
N LYS A 11 52.77 -8.94 -22.97
CA LYS A 11 52.23 -8.99 -21.60
C LYS A 11 51.19 -7.90 -21.34
N ILE A 12 51.40 -6.68 -21.85
CA ILE A 12 50.44 -5.57 -21.70
C ILE A 12 49.15 -5.89 -22.46
N SER A 13 49.26 -6.44 -23.67
CA SER A 13 48.10 -6.88 -24.47
C SER A 13 47.31 -7.99 -23.76
N LEU A 14 48.00 -8.97 -23.16
CA LEU A 14 47.36 -10.05 -22.41
C LEU A 14 46.60 -9.53 -21.17
N VAL A 15 47.20 -8.60 -20.41
CA VAL A 15 46.55 -8.01 -19.23
C VAL A 15 45.33 -7.17 -19.62
N PHE A 16 45.41 -6.44 -20.74
CA PHE A 16 44.29 -5.65 -21.25
C PHE A 16 43.10 -6.52 -21.69
N LEU A 17 43.37 -7.65 -22.35
CA LEU A 17 42.36 -8.64 -22.72
C LEU A 17 41.67 -9.28 -21.50
N ILE A 18 42.44 -9.58 -20.45
CA ILE A 18 41.89 -10.11 -19.19
C ILE A 18 41.01 -9.06 -18.50
N PHE A 19 41.42 -7.80 -18.52
CA PHE A 19 40.64 -6.70 -17.94
C PHE A 19 39.29 -6.49 -18.67
N LEU A 20 39.27 -6.58 -20.00
CA LEU A 20 38.04 -6.51 -20.79
C LEU A 20 37.08 -7.68 -20.50
N PHE A 21 37.61 -8.87 -20.21
CA PHE A 21 36.79 -10.04 -19.89
C PHE A 21 36.04 -9.88 -18.57
N ILE A 22 36.67 -9.28 -17.55
CA ILE A 22 36.07 -9.08 -16.22
C ILE A 22 34.85 -8.13 -16.28
N ILE A 23 34.92 -7.08 -17.11
CA ILE A 23 33.86 -6.06 -17.22
C ILE A 23 32.58 -6.63 -17.86
N SER A 24 32.68 -7.68 -18.69
CA SER A 24 31.53 -8.27 -19.38
C SER A 24 30.62 -9.14 -18.48
N SER A 25 31.08 -9.51 -17.28
CA SER A 25 30.45 -10.54 -16.44
C SER A 25 29.25 -10.07 -15.58
N GLN A 26 28.85 -8.80 -15.63
CA GLN A 26 27.81 -8.27 -14.73
C GLN A 26 26.62 -7.65 -15.47
N ILE A 27 25.96 -8.42 -16.35
CA ILE A 27 24.61 -8.04 -16.83
C ILE A 27 23.57 -8.73 -15.93
N VAL A 28 23.31 -8.11 -14.77
CA VAL A 28 22.23 -8.55 -13.87
C VAL A 28 20.89 -8.18 -14.51
N TYR A 29 20.22 -9.17 -15.10
CA TYR A 29 18.85 -9.04 -15.56
C TYR A 29 17.89 -8.92 -14.36
N ALA A 30 17.60 -7.69 -13.96
CA ALA A 30 16.53 -7.41 -13.00
C ALA A 30 15.16 -7.67 -13.67
N LYS A 31 14.64 -8.89 -13.51
CA LYS A 31 13.27 -9.25 -13.88
C LYS A 31 12.31 -8.31 -13.14
N LYS A 32 11.74 -7.33 -13.85
CA LYS A 32 10.68 -6.46 -13.33
C LYS A 32 9.53 -7.35 -12.87
N ARG A 33 9.37 -7.52 -11.55
CA ARG A 33 8.18 -8.14 -10.97
C ARG A 33 7.03 -7.17 -11.15
N PHE A 34 6.19 -7.41 -12.15
CA PHE A 34 4.89 -6.77 -12.22
C PHE A 34 4.17 -7.05 -10.90
N PRO A 35 3.66 -6.02 -10.18
CA PRO A 35 2.79 -6.29 -9.05
C PRO A 35 1.59 -7.04 -9.64
N LEU A 36 1.47 -8.33 -9.32
CA LEU A 36 0.23 -9.05 -9.58
C LEU A 36 -0.86 -8.17 -8.98
N LYS A 37 -1.77 -7.71 -9.81
CA LYS A 37 -3.01 -7.10 -9.39
C LYS A 37 -3.73 -8.17 -8.58
N GLY A 38 -3.43 -8.19 -7.28
CA GLY A 38 -3.94 -9.15 -6.34
C GLY A 38 -5.44 -9.04 -6.38
N ARG A 39 -6.07 -10.03 -7.02
CA ARG A 39 -7.44 -10.38 -6.71
C ARG A 39 -7.41 -10.64 -5.22
N ALA A 40 -8.03 -9.77 -4.43
CA ALA A 40 -8.19 -9.97 -3.00
C ALA A 40 -9.07 -11.20 -2.82
N VAL A 41 -8.45 -12.38 -2.88
CA VAL A 41 -9.09 -13.65 -2.55
C VAL A 41 -9.32 -13.56 -1.04
N GLY A 42 -10.60 -13.46 -0.69
CA GLY A 42 -11.09 -13.54 0.68
C GLY A 42 -10.60 -14.83 1.30
N GLY A 43 -9.54 -14.69 2.09
CA GLY A 43 -8.96 -15.73 2.95
C GLY A 43 -7.86 -15.16 3.84
N GLY A 44 -7.80 -13.83 3.98
CA GLY A 44 -6.78 -13.14 4.79
C GLY A 44 -7.27 -12.97 6.21
N ALA A 45 -6.45 -13.37 7.18
CA ALA A 45 -6.66 -13.14 8.60
C ALA A 45 -7.16 -11.70 8.86
N GLY A 46 -8.20 -11.52 9.69
CA GLY A 46 -8.80 -10.22 10.02
C GLY A 46 -10.25 -10.07 9.56
N ALA A 47 -10.84 -8.91 9.83
CA ALA A 47 -12.17 -8.57 9.34
C ALA A 47 -12.18 -8.52 7.80
N ILE A 48 -13.32 -8.81 7.18
CA ILE A 48 -13.56 -8.56 5.75
C ILE A 48 -14.08 -7.13 5.63
N ILE A 49 -13.52 -6.36 4.70
CA ILE A 49 -13.81 -4.93 4.56
C ILE A 49 -14.19 -4.64 3.12
N SER A 50 -15.32 -3.96 2.95
CA SER A 50 -15.86 -3.55 1.66
C SER A 50 -16.16 -2.06 1.68
N PRO A 51 -15.20 -1.21 1.29
CA PRO A 51 -15.41 0.22 1.19
C PRO A 51 -16.06 0.58 -0.15
N ARG A 52 -17.05 1.48 -0.12
CA ARG A 52 -17.77 2.00 -1.29
C ARG A 52 -17.99 3.50 -1.13
N LEU A 53 -17.70 4.26 -2.18
CA LEU A 53 -18.03 5.68 -2.23
C LEU A 53 -19.55 5.86 -2.33
N ARG A 54 -20.11 6.74 -1.49
CA ARG A 54 -21.54 7.11 -1.54
C ARG A 54 -21.84 7.75 -2.90
N SER A 55 -23.10 7.64 -3.36
CA SER A 55 -23.51 8.12 -4.69
C SER A 55 -23.22 9.60 -4.92
N ASP A 56 -23.38 10.43 -3.90
CA ASP A 56 -23.09 11.87 -3.90
C ASP A 56 -21.60 12.21 -3.68
N ARG A 57 -20.74 11.20 -3.47
CA ARG A 57 -19.30 11.33 -3.20
C ARG A 57 -18.94 12.12 -1.95
N LEU A 58 -19.90 12.32 -1.03
CA LEU A 58 -19.70 13.06 0.22
C LEU A 58 -19.31 12.17 1.41
N ALA A 59 -19.34 10.85 1.23
CA ALA A 59 -18.97 9.89 2.27
C ALA A 59 -18.38 8.60 1.69
N LEU A 60 -17.56 7.93 2.50
CA LEU A 60 -17.15 6.55 2.30
C LEU A 60 -17.99 5.63 3.20
N ILE A 61 -18.80 4.76 2.59
CA ILE A 61 -19.54 3.72 3.29
C ILE A 61 -18.63 2.49 3.40
N VAL A 62 -18.43 2.00 4.62
CA VAL A 62 -17.56 0.86 4.88
C VAL A 62 -18.33 -0.22 5.60
N ASN A 63 -18.44 -1.38 4.95
CA ASN A 63 -18.98 -2.58 5.56
C ASN A 63 -17.85 -3.43 6.12
N PHE A 64 -17.99 -3.79 7.39
CA PHE A 64 -17.11 -4.71 8.10
C PHE A 64 -17.87 -6.00 8.39
N SER A 65 -17.27 -7.14 8.09
CA SER A 65 -17.83 -8.47 8.39
C SER A 65 -16.76 -9.43 8.91
N GLY A 66 -17.15 -10.56 9.48
CA GLY A 66 -16.22 -11.49 10.13
C GLY A 66 -15.57 -10.91 11.38
N LEU A 67 -16.25 -9.98 12.07
CA LEU A 67 -15.76 -9.31 13.26
C LEU A 67 -15.67 -10.25 14.47
N SER A 68 -16.41 -11.37 14.47
CA SER A 68 -16.36 -12.41 15.53
C SER A 68 -14.96 -12.95 15.83
N LYS A 69 -14.03 -12.85 14.86
CA LYS A 69 -12.64 -13.31 14.96
C LYS A 69 -11.68 -12.23 15.49
N THR A 70 -12.17 -11.02 15.72
CA THR A 70 -11.39 -9.84 16.12
C THR A 70 -11.77 -9.38 17.53
N ASN A 71 -10.80 -8.82 18.26
CA ASN A 71 -11.05 -8.09 19.52
C ASN A 71 -11.42 -6.63 19.25
N SER A 72 -10.76 -6.03 18.27
CA SER A 72 -11.05 -4.67 17.83
C SER A 72 -10.59 -4.45 16.40
N VAL A 73 -11.24 -3.49 15.74
CA VAL A 73 -10.86 -3.05 14.40
C VAL A 73 -10.70 -1.54 14.44
N SER A 74 -9.48 -1.05 14.26
CA SER A 74 -9.20 0.37 14.12
C SER A 74 -9.10 0.74 12.64
N TYR A 75 -9.55 1.92 12.28
CA TYR A 75 -9.51 2.39 10.91
C TYR A 75 -9.14 3.87 10.82
N THR A 76 -8.52 4.22 9.70
CA THR A 76 -8.12 5.58 9.35
C THR A 76 -8.43 5.81 7.88
N LEU A 77 -9.25 6.83 7.62
CA LEU A 77 -9.43 7.42 6.31
C LEU A 77 -8.62 8.70 6.28
N SER A 78 -7.71 8.84 5.33
CA SER A 78 -6.99 10.09 5.07
C SER A 78 -7.27 10.56 3.65
N TYR A 79 -7.37 11.87 3.47
CA TYR A 79 -7.65 12.51 2.18
C TYR A 79 -7.17 13.95 2.20
N ASN A 80 -7.02 14.56 1.02
CA ASN A 80 -6.72 15.99 0.90
C ASN A 80 -7.94 16.73 0.39
N THR A 81 -8.18 17.94 0.90
CA THR A 81 -9.18 18.89 0.41
C THR A 81 -8.49 20.22 0.14
N ASN A 82 -8.56 20.74 -1.08
CA ASN A 82 -7.89 22.01 -1.44
C ASN A 82 -6.40 22.05 -1.03
N GLY A 83 -5.69 20.92 -1.15
CA GLY A 83 -4.29 20.79 -0.74
C GLY A 83 -4.04 20.56 0.77
N ILE A 84 -5.07 20.62 1.61
CA ILE A 84 -4.97 20.43 3.06
C ILE A 84 -5.29 18.98 3.43
N PRO A 85 -4.44 18.28 4.18
CA PRO A 85 -4.72 16.92 4.64
C PRO A 85 -5.83 16.91 5.72
N GLN A 86 -6.71 15.93 5.61
CA GLN A 86 -7.85 15.69 6.48
C GLN A 86 -8.00 14.17 6.71
N GLY A 87 -8.83 13.80 7.68
CA GLY A 87 -9.10 12.39 7.90
C GLY A 87 -10.19 12.09 8.92
N VAL A 88 -10.56 10.82 8.97
CA VAL A 88 -11.49 10.24 9.93
C VAL A 88 -10.82 9.03 10.56
N VAL A 89 -10.79 8.99 11.88
CA VAL A 89 -10.24 7.86 12.65
C VAL A 89 -11.37 7.27 13.50
N GLY A 90 -11.38 5.95 13.61
CA GLY A 90 -12.33 5.29 14.49
C GLY A 90 -11.90 3.88 14.88
N THR A 91 -12.60 3.33 15.85
CA THR A 91 -12.40 1.96 16.32
C THR A 91 -13.76 1.28 16.48
N ILE A 92 -13.81 0.00 16.15
CA ILE A 92 -14.96 -0.88 16.34
C ILE A 92 -14.56 -1.92 17.36
N THR A 93 -15.30 -1.96 18.47
CA THR A 93 -15.32 -3.12 19.38
C THR A 93 -16.49 -3.99 18.94
N PRO A 94 -16.26 -5.22 18.47
CA PRO A 94 -17.31 -6.07 17.93
C PRO A 94 -18.38 -6.42 18.98
N THR A 95 -19.62 -5.99 18.74
CA THR A 95 -20.83 -6.49 19.41
C THR A 95 -21.63 -7.43 18.51
N SER A 96 -21.40 -7.36 17.20
CA SER A 96 -21.99 -8.20 16.15
C SER A 96 -20.91 -8.64 15.16
N ASP A 97 -21.19 -9.67 14.34
CA ASP A 97 -20.24 -10.12 13.32
C ASP A 97 -20.09 -9.13 12.16
N THR A 98 -21.12 -8.31 11.93
CA THR A 98 -21.16 -7.30 10.86
C THR A 98 -21.50 -5.92 11.40
N THR A 99 -20.87 -4.88 10.86
CA THR A 99 -21.17 -3.49 11.19
C THR A 99 -20.87 -2.60 9.99
N GLN A 100 -21.67 -1.55 9.79
CA GLN A 100 -21.43 -0.53 8.79
C GLN A 100 -20.99 0.78 9.46
N ARG A 101 -20.04 1.48 8.84
CA ARG A 101 -19.67 2.86 9.21
C ARG A 101 -19.76 3.77 8.01
N GLU A 102 -20.25 4.97 8.23
CA GLU A 102 -20.27 6.04 7.24
C GLU A 102 -19.23 7.09 7.64
N LEU A 103 -18.26 7.32 6.77
CA LEU A 103 -17.15 8.25 7.01
C LEU A 103 -17.34 9.47 6.11
N LEU A 104 -17.84 10.56 6.69
CA LEU A 104 -18.12 11.79 5.96
C LEU A 104 -16.82 12.51 5.55
N PHE A 105 -16.80 13.06 4.33
CA PHE A 105 -15.76 13.98 3.89
C PHE A 105 -16.14 15.41 4.30
N GLY A 106 -16.05 15.69 5.59
CA GLY A 106 -16.46 16.99 6.11
C GLY A 106 -16.34 17.06 7.62
N THR A 107 -16.79 18.18 8.17
CA THR A 107 -16.91 18.40 9.61
C THR A 107 -18.37 18.64 9.96
N CYS A 108 -18.82 18.13 11.09
CA CYS A 108 -20.18 18.33 11.59
C CYS A 108 -20.12 19.01 12.96
N SER A 109 -20.92 20.03 13.16
CA SER A 109 -21.08 20.73 14.43
C SER A 109 -22.56 21.05 14.64
N ALA A 110 -23.08 20.79 15.85
CA ALA A 110 -24.48 21.04 16.21
C ALA A 110 -25.52 20.49 15.20
N GLY A 111 -25.24 19.31 14.61
CA GLY A 111 -26.15 18.65 13.65
C GLY A 111 -26.05 19.15 12.21
N VAL A 112 -25.22 20.16 11.93
CA VAL A 112 -24.98 20.67 10.57
C VAL A 112 -23.60 20.21 10.09
N CYS A 113 -23.56 19.58 8.91
CA CYS A 113 -22.32 19.11 8.30
C CYS A 113 -21.90 20.03 7.15
N ARG A 114 -20.64 20.47 7.17
CA ARG A 114 -19.99 21.15 6.05
C ARG A 114 -19.09 20.15 5.33
N TYR A 115 -19.40 19.90 4.07
CA TYR A 115 -18.64 18.97 3.24
C TYR A 115 -17.42 19.63 2.61
N HIS A 116 -16.36 18.83 2.50
CA HIS A 116 -15.11 19.18 1.84
C HIS A 116 -15.21 18.95 0.33
N THR A 117 -14.53 19.80 -0.45
CA THR A 117 -14.53 19.76 -1.93
C THR A 117 -13.12 19.51 -2.46
N ASN A 118 -12.98 19.20 -3.75
CA ASN A 118 -11.69 18.93 -4.40
C ASN A 118 -10.89 17.82 -3.68
N LEU A 119 -11.57 16.70 -3.40
CA LEU A 119 -11.01 15.57 -2.68
C LEU A 119 -9.96 14.85 -3.53
N THR A 120 -8.77 14.66 -2.97
CA THR A 120 -7.66 13.95 -3.63
C THR A 120 -6.93 13.04 -2.64
N ASN A 121 -6.10 12.13 -3.17
CA ASN A 121 -5.22 11.26 -2.36
C ASN A 121 -5.93 10.43 -1.27
N MET A 122 -7.16 9.97 -1.54
CA MET A 122 -7.93 9.22 -0.55
C MET A 122 -7.35 7.83 -0.28
N LYS A 123 -7.00 7.57 0.98
CA LYS A 123 -6.46 6.30 1.46
C LYS A 123 -7.23 5.85 2.69
N PHE A 124 -7.72 4.62 2.65
CA PHE A 124 -8.42 4.00 3.76
C PHE A 124 -7.60 2.82 4.27
N VAL A 125 -7.27 2.81 5.56
CA VAL A 125 -6.46 1.78 6.21
C VAL A 125 -7.24 1.20 7.37
N VAL A 126 -7.25 -0.12 7.47
CA VAL A 126 -7.92 -0.87 8.53
C VAL A 126 -6.92 -1.81 9.19
N THR A 127 -6.88 -1.79 10.51
CA THR A 127 -6.08 -2.68 11.36
C THR A 127 -7.02 -3.51 12.23
N SER A 128 -7.09 -4.81 11.96
CA SER A 128 -7.83 -5.78 12.77
C SER A 128 -6.89 -6.39 13.81
N ASN A 129 -7.22 -6.26 15.09
CA ASN A 129 -6.58 -6.98 16.18
C ASN A 129 -7.34 -8.28 16.40
N LEU A 130 -6.71 -9.43 16.10
CA LEU A 130 -7.33 -10.74 16.19
C LEU A 130 -7.33 -11.25 17.63
N LYS A 131 -8.30 -12.14 17.94
CA LYS A 131 -8.38 -12.81 19.25
C LYS A 131 -7.10 -13.57 19.62
N GLY A 132 -6.41 -14.12 18.63
CA GLY A 132 -5.11 -14.80 18.81
C GLY A 132 -3.89 -13.88 18.88
N GLY A 133 -4.06 -12.59 19.23
CA GLY A 133 -2.96 -11.62 19.40
C GLY A 133 -2.32 -11.10 18.10
N LYS A 134 -2.57 -11.75 16.96
CA LYS A 134 -2.09 -11.31 15.65
C LYS A 134 -2.80 -10.03 15.18
N ARG A 135 -2.13 -9.25 14.35
CA ARG A 135 -2.69 -8.04 13.73
C ARG A 135 -2.73 -8.20 12.21
N ALA A 136 -3.83 -7.79 11.59
CA ALA A 136 -3.99 -7.80 10.15
C ALA A 136 -4.28 -6.39 9.65
N ILE A 137 -3.54 -5.94 8.63
CA ILE A 137 -3.67 -4.59 8.08
C ILE A 137 -4.14 -4.70 6.63
N LYS A 138 -5.19 -3.94 6.28
CA LYS A 138 -5.68 -3.81 4.91
C LYS A 138 -5.71 -2.34 4.51
N SER A 139 -5.17 -2.02 3.34
CA SER A 139 -5.15 -0.66 2.79
C SER A 139 -5.89 -0.63 1.46
N PHE A 140 -6.70 0.41 1.28
CA PHE A 140 -7.52 0.66 0.11
C PHE A 140 -7.19 2.06 -0.43
N ARG A 141 -7.06 2.18 -1.75
CA ARG A 141 -7.05 3.47 -2.44
C ARG A 141 -8.45 3.74 -2.95
N VAL A 142 -9.04 4.85 -2.51
CA VAL A 142 -10.36 5.27 -2.98
C VAL A 142 -10.14 6.30 -4.07
N LYS A 143 -10.81 6.12 -5.21
CA LYS A 143 -10.78 7.12 -6.29
C LYS A 143 -11.98 8.06 -6.10
N PRO A 144 -11.77 9.39 -6.16
CA PRO A 144 -12.84 10.37 -6.07
C PRO A 144 -13.89 10.22 -7.14
#